data_AF-A0A6A7LU53-F1
#
_entry.id   AF-A0A6A7LU53-F1
#
_cell.length_a   1.000
_cell.length_b   1.000
_cell.length_c   1.000
_cell.angle_alpha   90.00
_cell.angle_beta   90.00
_cell.angle_gamma   90.00
#
_symmetry.space_group_name_H-M   'P 1'
#
loop_
_entity.id
_entity.type
_entity.pdbx_description
1 polymer ?
#
loop_
_entity_poly.entity_id
_entity_poly.type
_entity_poly.pdbx_seq_one_letter_code
_entity_poly.pdbx_strand_id
1 'polypeptide(L)'
;MSRMLRMLAATWLLVTVVLVAPPSVALAHERRDVGQYTFVVGWLVEPAFTGEKNGISLRITDRDTGQPVEGLEDMVSAEVVFGGQRRNVDLRAVFRDPGHYTADLVPTRDGDYRFQFIGTVGGSEVNETFDSADGGFHGVELIDAIQFPVAAAANAPAQAASQTADQRVAAAEQAVAANQTLAIVGIAVGVLGVLLGGLALVARGRRERAAEQGGAPRIAEEPRG
;
A
#
# COMPACT_ATOMS: atom_id res chain seq x y z
N MET A 1 11.48 33.43 38.58
CA MET A 1 11.60 32.59 37.35
C MET A 1 10.30 32.67 36.58
N SER A 2 10.33 33.24 35.37
CA SER A 2 9.16 33.37 34.51
C SER A 2 8.59 31.99 34.18
N ARG A 3 7.26 31.86 34.09
CA ARG A 3 6.58 30.60 33.73
C ARG A 3 7.14 29.96 32.44
N MET A 4 7.66 30.81 31.55
CA MET A 4 8.34 30.44 30.31
C MET A 4 9.64 29.65 30.52
N LEU A 5 10.45 30.02 31.53
CA LEU A 5 11.70 29.31 31.85
C LEU A 5 11.44 27.92 32.44
N ARG A 6 10.34 27.77 33.19
CA ARG A 6 9.90 26.47 33.73
C ARG A 6 9.37 25.54 32.64
N MET A 7 8.63 26.09 31.66
CA MET A 7 8.16 25.30 30.50
C MET A 7 9.33 24.84 29.63
N LEU A 8 10.27 25.73 29.31
CA LEU A 8 11.45 25.35 28.51
C LEU A 8 12.31 24.30 29.19
N ALA A 9 12.48 24.37 30.52
CA ALA A 9 13.21 23.36 31.28
C ALA A 9 12.49 22.00 31.30
N ALA A 10 11.15 21.98 31.39
CA ALA A 10 10.36 20.76 31.35
C ALA A 10 10.41 20.10 29.96
N THR A 11 10.34 20.90 28.88
CA THR A 11 10.47 20.40 27.51
C THR A 11 11.88 19.84 27.25
N TRP A 12 12.91 20.54 27.73
CA TRP A 12 14.30 20.04 27.63
C TRP A 12 14.50 18.74 28.40
N LEU A 13 13.97 18.63 29.63
CA LEU A 13 14.06 17.41 30.41
C LEU A 13 13.34 16.24 29.71
N LEU A 14 12.17 16.48 29.12
CA LEU A 14 11.42 15.46 28.38
C LEU A 14 12.19 14.98 27.13
N VAL A 15 12.78 15.89 26.36
CA VAL A 15 13.61 15.55 25.19
C VAL A 15 14.85 14.75 25.62
N THR A 16 15.47 15.12 26.75
CA THR A 16 16.66 14.42 27.25
C THR A 16 16.32 13.01 27.73
N VAL A 17 15.16 12.81 28.37
CA VAL A 17 14.70 11.47 28.80
C VAL A 17 14.39 10.57 27.59
N VAL A 18 13.81 11.11 26.52
CA VAL A 18 13.56 10.35 25.27
C VAL A 18 14.87 10.00 24.55
N LEU A 19 15.88 10.87 24.60
CA LEU A 19 17.17 10.64 23.93
C LEU A 19 18.12 9.69 24.67
N VAL A 20 17.89 9.46 25.97
CA VAL A 20 18.75 8.62 26.83
C VAL A 20 18.17 7.22 27.04
N ALA A 21 17.01 6.91 26.46
CA ALA A 21 16.52 5.54 26.43
C ALA A 21 17.56 4.66 25.69
N PRO A 22 18.14 3.63 26.35
CA PRO A 22 19.09 2.76 25.68
C PRO A 22 18.38 2.08 24.50
N PRO A 23 19.03 1.94 23.33
CA PRO A 23 18.48 1.12 22.27
C PRO A 23 18.30 -0.31 22.81
N SER A 24 17.06 -0.81 22.82
CA SER A 24 16.83 -2.23 23.02
C SER A 24 17.49 -2.96 21.86
N VAL A 25 18.56 -3.71 22.16
CA VAL A 25 19.10 -4.69 21.22
C VAL A 25 18.05 -5.77 21.08
N ALA A 26 17.23 -5.70 20.04
CA ALA A 26 16.41 -6.83 19.64
C ALA A 26 17.38 -7.92 19.19
N LEU A 27 17.45 -9.00 19.97
CA LEU A 27 18.17 -10.19 19.54
C LEU A 27 17.27 -10.93 18.55
N ALA A 28 17.88 -11.59 17.56
CA ALA A 28 17.17 -12.51 16.69
C ALA A 28 16.56 -13.67 17.52
N HIS A 29 17.28 -14.09 18.55
CA HIS A 29 16.82 -15.14 19.46
C HIS A 29 17.07 -14.73 20.91
N GLU A 30 16.07 -14.99 21.75
CA GLU A 30 16.20 -14.82 23.17
C GLU A 30 16.98 -16.00 23.75
N ARG A 31 18.05 -15.72 24.49
CA ARG A 31 18.76 -16.73 25.27
C ARG A 31 18.40 -16.57 26.75
N ARG A 32 17.81 -17.61 27.34
CA ARG A 32 17.41 -17.62 28.76
C ARG A 32 17.80 -18.92 29.44
N ASP A 33 18.28 -18.83 30.68
CA ASP A 33 18.51 -20.00 31.51
C ASP A 33 17.20 -20.43 32.19
N VAL A 34 16.90 -21.73 32.10
CA VAL A 34 15.69 -22.38 32.63
C VAL A 34 16.14 -23.62 33.41
N GLY A 35 16.28 -23.47 34.73
CA GLY A 35 16.85 -24.52 35.57
C GLY A 35 18.27 -24.90 35.14
N GLN A 36 18.49 -26.19 34.84
CA GLN A 36 19.77 -26.71 34.35
C GLN A 36 20.00 -26.53 32.84
N TYR A 37 19.05 -25.93 32.13
CA TYR A 37 19.08 -25.80 30.68
C TYR A 37 19.25 -24.35 30.26
N THR A 38 19.80 -24.14 29.06
CA THR A 38 19.70 -22.88 28.33
C THR A 38 18.74 -23.07 27.18
N PHE A 39 17.75 -22.19 27.11
CA PHE A 39 16.80 -22.06 26.01
C PHE A 39 17.26 -20.94 25.09
N VAL A 40 17.24 -21.19 23.79
CA VAL A 40 17.43 -20.18 22.75
C VAL A 40 16.19 -20.21 21.86
N VAL A 41 15.41 -19.13 21.89
CA VAL A 41 14.05 -19.07 21.33
C VAL A 41 13.93 -17.92 20.35
N GLY A 42 13.36 -18.17 19.17
CA GLY A 42 13.08 -17.14 18.18
C GLY A 42 12.25 -17.68 17.03
N TRP A 43 12.33 -17.03 15.87
CA TRP A 43 11.78 -17.56 14.62
C TRP A 43 12.79 -18.46 13.91
N LEU A 44 12.30 -19.45 13.17
CA LEU A 44 13.13 -20.36 12.37
C LEU A 44 13.84 -19.62 11.23
N VAL A 45 13.14 -18.68 10.58
CA VAL A 45 13.66 -17.82 9.53
C VAL A 45 13.43 -16.36 9.92
N GLU A 46 14.49 -15.55 9.82
CA GLU A 46 14.48 -14.16 10.27
C GLU A 46 14.96 -13.17 9.19
N PRO A 47 14.33 -11.99 9.08
CA PRO A 47 13.13 -11.55 9.81
C PRO A 47 11.90 -12.41 9.50
N ALA A 48 11.00 -12.56 10.46
CA ALA A 48 9.75 -13.24 10.23
C ALA A 48 8.79 -12.33 9.49
N PHE A 49 8.26 -12.78 8.35
CA PHE A 49 7.32 -11.99 7.54
C PHE A 49 5.92 -12.60 7.53
N THR A 50 4.91 -11.74 7.47
CA THR A 50 3.52 -12.16 7.28
C THR A 50 3.32 -12.94 5.99
N GLY A 51 2.54 -14.01 6.03
CA GLY A 51 2.13 -14.78 4.85
C GLY A 51 3.14 -15.81 4.36
N GLU A 52 4.35 -15.84 4.93
CA GLU A 52 5.38 -16.82 4.61
C GLU A 52 5.34 -18.02 5.56
N LYS A 53 5.70 -19.19 5.04
CA LYS A 53 5.94 -20.35 5.89
C LYS A 53 7.14 -20.08 6.78
N ASN A 54 6.94 -20.16 8.09
CA ASN A 54 7.97 -20.02 9.09
C ASN A 54 7.74 -21.04 10.22
N GLY A 55 8.38 -20.85 11.36
CA GLY A 55 8.13 -21.63 12.55
C GLY A 55 8.79 -21.05 13.79
N ILE A 56 8.45 -21.62 14.94
CA ILE A 56 9.23 -21.42 16.17
C ILE A 56 10.61 -22.03 15.95
N SER A 57 11.66 -21.39 16.45
CA SER A 57 13.00 -21.93 16.66
C SER A 57 13.19 -22.10 18.16
N LEU A 58 13.35 -23.33 18.63
CA LEU A 58 13.63 -23.66 20.02
C LEU A 58 14.88 -24.53 20.08
N ARG A 59 15.96 -24.02 20.65
CA ARG A 59 17.15 -24.81 20.93
C ARG A 59 17.38 -24.94 22.43
N ILE A 60 17.61 -26.17 22.88
CA ILE A 60 17.80 -26.50 24.29
C ILE A 60 19.13 -27.22 24.47
N THR A 61 19.97 -26.69 25.36
CA THR A 61 21.23 -27.31 25.75
C THR A 61 21.33 -27.41 27.26
N ASP A 62 21.92 -28.48 27.76
CA ASP A 62 22.34 -28.58 29.15
C ASP A 62 23.43 -27.53 29.44
N ARG A 63 23.27 -26.79 30.53
CA ARG A 63 24.12 -25.62 30.84
C ARG A 63 25.53 -26.02 31.27
N ASP A 64 25.66 -27.13 31.99
CA ASP A 64 26.93 -27.57 32.57
C ASP A 64 27.79 -28.27 31.52
N THR A 65 27.17 -29.12 30.71
CA THR A 65 27.85 -29.95 29.70
C THR A 65 27.86 -29.31 28.31
N GLY A 66 26.99 -28.34 28.04
CA GLY A 66 26.77 -27.77 26.71
C GLY A 66 26.12 -28.74 25.72
N GLN A 67 25.69 -29.92 26.16
CA GLN A 67 25.15 -30.95 25.28
C GLN A 67 23.72 -30.61 24.86
N PRO A 68 23.34 -30.89 23.60
CA PRO A 68 21.97 -30.74 23.14
C PRO A 68 21.03 -31.69 23.89
N VAL A 69 19.82 -31.23 24.19
CA VAL A 69 18.78 -32.06 24.80
C VAL A 69 17.83 -32.55 23.70
N GLU A 70 17.78 -33.87 23.51
CA GLU A 70 16.97 -34.51 22.46
C GLU A 70 15.69 -35.18 23.00
N GLY A 71 14.76 -35.60 22.12
CA GLY A 71 13.54 -36.33 22.48
C GLY A 71 12.43 -35.51 23.16
N LEU A 72 12.33 -34.21 22.91
CA LEU A 72 11.35 -33.31 23.53
C LEU A 72 10.04 -33.13 22.76
N GLU A 73 9.91 -33.69 21.56
CA GLU A 73 8.78 -33.50 20.63
C GLU A 73 7.42 -33.81 21.27
N ASP A 74 7.34 -34.90 22.05
CA ASP A 74 6.12 -35.34 22.75
C ASP A 74 6.11 -34.94 24.23
N MET A 75 7.21 -34.37 24.74
CA MET A 75 7.40 -34.04 26.16
C MET A 75 7.15 -32.56 26.47
N VAL A 76 7.29 -31.69 25.46
CA VAL A 76 7.09 -30.25 25.56
C VAL A 76 6.05 -29.83 24.53
N SER A 77 4.97 -29.22 25.00
CA SER A 77 3.99 -28.56 24.15
C SER A 77 4.43 -27.12 23.89
N ALA A 78 4.25 -26.66 22.65
CA ALA A 78 4.46 -25.27 22.26
C ALA A 78 3.14 -24.60 21.87
N GLU A 79 2.98 -23.35 22.30
CA GLU A 79 1.85 -22.53 21.93
C GLU A 79 2.31 -21.15 21.45
N VAL A 80 1.68 -20.68 20.37
CA VAL A 80 1.88 -19.34 19.83
C VAL A 80 0.72 -18.46 20.27
N VAL A 81 1.06 -17.28 20.79
CA VAL A 81 0.10 -16.28 21.27
C VAL A 81 0.31 -14.98 20.51
N PHE A 82 -0.78 -14.43 19.98
CA PHE A 82 -0.81 -13.11 19.35
C PHE A 82 -2.01 -12.32 19.87
N GLY A 83 -1.75 -11.22 20.57
CA GLY A 83 -2.79 -10.49 21.30
C GLY A 83 -3.52 -11.40 22.29
N GLY A 84 -4.82 -11.63 22.09
CA GLY A 84 -5.64 -12.53 22.90
C GLY A 84 -5.87 -13.93 22.31
N GLN A 85 -5.33 -14.21 21.12
CA GLN A 85 -5.52 -15.49 20.43
C GLN A 85 -4.35 -16.42 20.72
N ARG A 86 -4.66 -17.72 20.84
CA ARG A 86 -3.71 -18.77 21.19
C ARG A 86 -3.86 -19.93 20.22
N ARG A 87 -2.74 -20.55 19.82
CA ARG A 87 -2.72 -21.70 18.92
C ARG A 87 -1.63 -22.69 19.36
N ASN A 88 -2.03 -23.93 19.63
CA ASN A 88 -1.09 -25.03 19.82
C ASN A 88 -0.38 -25.36 18.51
N VAL A 89 0.92 -25.66 18.62
CA VAL A 89 1.76 -26.10 17.51
C VAL A 89 2.61 -27.27 17.96
N ASP A 90 2.83 -28.22 17.05
CA ASP A 90 3.56 -29.44 17.36
C ASP A 90 5.06 -29.22 17.11
N LEU A 91 5.89 -29.49 18.13
CA LEU A 91 7.34 -29.45 17.98
C LEU A 91 7.83 -30.68 17.22
N ARG A 92 8.80 -30.47 16.33
CA ARG A 92 9.56 -31.52 15.65
C ARG A 92 11.04 -31.22 15.75
N ALA A 93 11.86 -32.26 15.96
CA ALA A 93 13.30 -32.11 15.85
C ALA A 93 13.72 -31.66 14.45
N VAL A 94 14.78 -30.84 14.40
CA VAL A 94 15.41 -30.41 13.16
C VAL A 94 16.45 -31.45 12.75
N PHE A 95 16.33 -31.96 11.54
CA PHE A 95 17.21 -33.01 11.03
C PHE A 95 18.68 -32.54 11.00
N ARG A 96 19.57 -33.33 11.61
CA ARG A 96 21.01 -33.06 11.75
C ARG A 96 21.35 -31.79 12.55
N ASP A 97 20.43 -31.31 13.38
CA ASP A 97 20.68 -30.23 14.34
C ASP A 97 20.18 -30.65 15.73
N PRO A 98 20.95 -31.49 16.46
CA PRO A 98 20.60 -32.00 17.78
C PRO A 98 20.15 -30.91 18.76
N GLY A 99 19.07 -31.19 19.48
CA GLY A 99 18.49 -30.27 20.48
C GLY A 99 17.84 -29.01 19.91
N HIS A 100 17.73 -28.91 18.59
CA HIS A 100 16.94 -27.88 17.92
C HIS A 100 15.58 -28.45 17.48
N TYR A 101 14.54 -27.73 17.84
CA TYR A 101 13.15 -28.04 17.56
C TYR A 101 12.51 -26.88 16.81
N THR A 102 11.56 -27.22 15.96
CA THR A 102 10.74 -26.22 15.28
C THR A 102 9.28 -26.64 15.25
N ALA A 103 8.40 -25.65 15.17
CA ALA A 103 6.97 -25.87 14.98
C ALA A 103 6.50 -24.95 13.85
N ASP A 104 6.01 -25.53 12.76
CA ASP A 104 5.69 -24.80 11.54
C ASP A 104 4.41 -23.97 11.71
N LEU A 105 4.45 -22.70 11.27
CA LEU A 105 3.26 -21.86 11.14
C LEU A 105 3.44 -20.81 10.03
N VAL A 106 2.35 -20.14 9.68
CA VAL A 106 2.37 -18.96 8.82
C VAL A 106 1.83 -17.79 9.64
N PRO A 107 2.66 -16.83 10.08
CA PRO A 107 2.14 -15.66 10.76
C PRO A 107 1.32 -14.84 9.78
N THR A 108 0.15 -14.37 10.19
CA THR A 108 -0.80 -13.68 9.30
C THR A 108 -0.94 -12.19 9.62
N ARG A 109 -0.29 -11.74 10.70
CA ARG A 109 -0.29 -10.37 11.18
C ARG A 109 1.12 -10.01 11.64
N ASP A 110 1.52 -8.79 11.36
CA ASP A 110 2.73 -8.18 11.88
C ASP A 110 2.56 -7.79 13.35
N GLY A 111 3.68 -7.55 14.01
CA GLY A 111 3.75 -7.18 15.43
C GLY A 111 4.27 -8.31 16.31
N ASP A 112 3.99 -8.17 17.61
CA ASP A 112 4.60 -9.00 18.64
C ASP A 112 3.89 -10.32 18.86
N TYR A 113 4.69 -11.37 19.01
CA TYR A 113 4.25 -12.73 19.29
C TYR A 113 4.90 -13.23 20.57
N ARG A 114 4.22 -14.16 21.22
CA ARG A 114 4.71 -14.84 22.40
C ARG A 114 4.68 -16.34 22.18
N PHE A 115 5.75 -16.99 22.59
CA PHE A 115 5.86 -18.45 22.57
C PHE A 115 5.85 -18.98 23.99
N GLN A 116 4.95 -19.92 24.25
CA GLN A 116 4.86 -20.60 25.53
C GLN A 116 5.24 -22.06 25.36
N PHE A 117 6.09 -22.56 26.26
CA PHE A 117 6.54 -23.95 26.31
C PHE A 117 6.15 -24.56 27.65
N ILE A 118 5.36 -25.63 27.61
CA ILE A 118 4.89 -26.33 28.80
C ILE A 118 5.18 -27.81 28.66
N GLY A 119 5.83 -28.40 29.66
CA GLY A 119 6.09 -29.84 29.65
C GLY A 119 7.22 -30.24 30.58
N THR A 120 8.00 -31.23 30.14
CA THR A 120 9.11 -31.77 30.94
C THR A 120 10.38 -31.88 30.10
N VAL A 121 11.50 -31.36 30.62
CA VAL A 121 12.83 -31.47 30.01
C VAL A 121 13.75 -32.20 30.98
N GLY A 122 14.25 -33.37 30.57
CA GLY A 122 15.10 -34.24 31.41
C GLY A 122 14.54 -34.55 32.79
N GLY A 123 13.20 -34.65 32.93
CA GLY A 123 12.50 -34.92 34.19
C GLY A 123 12.13 -33.67 35.00
N SER A 124 12.56 -32.47 34.60
CA SER A 124 12.17 -31.21 35.24
C SER A 124 10.98 -30.58 34.55
N GLU A 125 9.98 -30.13 35.31
CA GLU A 125 8.85 -29.38 34.77
C GLU A 125 9.29 -28.01 34.23
N VAL A 126 8.74 -27.64 33.07
CA VAL A 126 9.00 -26.37 32.38
C VAL A 126 7.64 -25.73 32.06
N ASN A 127 7.53 -24.43 32.37
CA ASN A 127 6.40 -23.59 31.97
C ASN A 127 6.94 -22.18 31.72
N GLU A 128 7.45 -21.97 30.51
CA GLU A 128 8.21 -20.78 30.18
C GLU A 128 7.52 -20.00 29.06
N THR A 129 7.65 -18.69 29.13
CA THR A 129 7.05 -17.75 28.18
C THR A 129 8.12 -16.79 27.68
N PHE A 130 8.22 -16.68 26.36
CA PHE A 130 9.14 -15.81 25.63
C PHE A 130 8.32 -14.81 24.84
N ASP A 131 8.66 -13.52 24.92
CA ASP A 131 7.86 -12.43 24.35
C ASP A 131 8.72 -11.52 23.48
N SER A 132 8.33 -11.32 22.22
CA SER A 132 9.07 -10.43 21.33
C SER A 132 8.95 -8.97 21.74
N ALA A 133 7.87 -8.59 22.44
CA ALA A 133 7.64 -7.20 22.87
C ALA A 133 8.70 -6.72 23.87
N ASP A 134 9.30 -7.63 24.63
CA ASP A 134 10.36 -7.33 25.60
C ASP A 134 11.75 -7.24 24.94
N GLY A 135 11.82 -7.41 23.61
CA GLY A 135 13.05 -7.40 22.83
C GLY A 135 13.85 -8.70 22.88
N GLY A 136 13.27 -9.76 23.44
CA GLY A 136 13.92 -11.08 23.54
C GLY A 136 14.21 -11.70 22.17
N PHE A 137 13.23 -11.67 21.28
CA PHE A 137 13.36 -12.05 19.87
C PHE A 137 12.59 -11.05 18.97
N HIS A 138 12.79 -11.09 17.66
CA HIS A 138 12.11 -10.15 16.75
C HIS A 138 10.61 -10.48 16.57
N GLY A 139 9.78 -9.44 16.49
CA GLY A 139 8.39 -9.56 16.04
C GLY A 139 8.27 -9.91 14.56
N VAL A 140 7.04 -10.08 14.09
CA VAL A 140 6.75 -10.32 12.67
C VAL A 140 6.62 -8.99 11.94
N GLU A 141 7.22 -8.90 10.75
CA GLU A 141 7.15 -7.75 9.85
C GLU A 141 6.19 -8.00 8.69
N LEU A 142 5.68 -6.91 8.09
CA LEU A 142 4.91 -7.00 6.85
C LEU A 142 5.81 -7.38 5.68
N ILE A 143 5.41 -8.40 4.92
CA ILE A 143 6.18 -8.87 3.77
C ILE A 143 6.32 -7.82 2.66
N ASP A 144 5.37 -6.90 2.57
CA ASP A 144 5.33 -5.81 1.58
C ASP A 144 6.63 -5.00 1.55
N ALA A 145 7.34 -4.91 2.69
CA ALA A 145 8.60 -4.18 2.81
C ALA A 145 9.73 -4.73 1.93
N ILE A 146 9.69 -6.01 1.56
CA ILE A 146 10.77 -6.70 0.83
C ILE A 146 10.35 -7.27 -0.53
N GLN A 147 9.08 -7.09 -0.93
CA GLN A 147 8.58 -7.63 -2.19
C GLN A 147 9.03 -6.81 -3.40
N PHE A 148 9.59 -7.51 -4.39
CA PHE A 148 9.93 -6.92 -5.68
C PHE A 148 9.69 -7.91 -6.83
N PRO A 149 9.06 -7.48 -7.94
CA PRO A 149 8.33 -6.22 -8.10
C PRO A 149 7.12 -6.15 -7.14
N VAL A 150 6.56 -4.95 -6.91
CA VAL A 150 5.41 -4.78 -5.99
C VAL A 150 4.32 -5.81 -6.31
N ALA A 151 3.92 -6.62 -5.32
CA ALA A 151 2.95 -7.68 -5.55
C ALA A 151 1.63 -7.12 -6.10
N ALA A 152 1.11 -7.75 -7.15
CA ALA A 152 -0.07 -7.29 -7.90
C ALA A 152 -1.31 -7.05 -7.01
N ALA A 153 -1.41 -7.71 -5.85
CA ALA A 153 -2.51 -7.53 -4.90
C ALA A 153 -2.51 -6.14 -4.24
N ALA A 154 -1.35 -5.60 -3.87
CA ALA A 154 -1.24 -4.27 -3.25
C ALA A 154 -1.63 -3.14 -4.23
N ASN A 155 -1.42 -3.37 -5.54
CA ASN A 155 -1.69 -2.38 -6.58
C ASN A 155 -3.00 -2.59 -7.34
N ALA A 156 -3.75 -3.67 -7.08
CA ALA A 156 -5.00 -3.96 -7.81
C ALA A 156 -5.99 -2.78 -7.83
N PRO A 157 -6.31 -2.10 -6.71
CA PRO A 157 -7.22 -0.95 -6.74
C PRO A 157 -6.61 0.28 -7.44
N ALA A 158 -5.30 0.49 -7.33
CA ALA A 158 -4.61 1.60 -8.00
C ALA A 158 -4.54 1.39 -9.52
N GLN A 159 -4.27 0.17 -9.97
CA GLN A 159 -4.28 -0.20 -11.39
C GLN A 159 -5.69 -0.12 -11.98
N ALA A 160 -6.71 -0.57 -11.24
CA ALA A 160 -8.10 -0.44 -11.66
C ALA A 160 -8.54 1.05 -11.75
N ALA A 161 -8.08 1.89 -10.83
CA ALA A 161 -8.34 3.33 -10.85
C ALA A 161 -7.67 4.01 -12.05
N SER A 162 -6.41 3.70 -12.35
CA SER A 162 -5.70 4.22 -13.53
C SER A 162 -6.37 3.80 -14.84
N GLN A 163 -6.74 2.51 -14.98
CA GLN A 163 -7.46 2.03 -16.17
C GLN A 163 -8.81 2.74 -16.35
N THR A 164 -9.53 3.02 -15.25
CA THR A 164 -10.79 3.78 -15.30
C THR A 164 -10.55 5.23 -15.70
N ALA A 165 -9.47 5.85 -15.23
CA ALA A 165 -9.10 7.21 -15.61
C ALA A 165 -8.73 7.29 -17.10
N ASP A 166 -7.92 6.35 -17.61
CA ASP A 166 -7.53 6.28 -19.01
C ASP A 166 -8.74 6.10 -19.94
N GLN A 167 -9.70 5.25 -19.56
CA GLN A 167 -10.95 5.07 -20.31
C GLN A 167 -11.80 6.36 -20.34
N ARG A 168 -11.83 7.13 -19.26
CA ARG A 168 -12.56 8.42 -19.22
C ARG A 168 -11.90 9.48 -20.08
N VAL A 169 -10.56 9.52 -20.10
CA VAL A 169 -9.80 10.43 -20.98
C VAL A 169 -10.05 10.06 -22.45
N ALA A 170 -9.94 8.79 -22.81
CA ALA A 170 -10.22 8.32 -24.16
C ALA A 170 -11.66 8.61 -24.61
N ALA A 171 -12.65 8.43 -23.73
CA ALA A 171 -14.04 8.77 -24.02
C ALA A 171 -14.26 10.28 -24.19
N ALA A 172 -13.58 11.10 -23.39
CA ALA A 172 -13.64 12.57 -23.51
C ALA A 172 -13.00 13.06 -24.83
N GLU A 173 -11.87 12.49 -25.23
CA GLU A 173 -11.22 12.79 -26.51
C GLU A 173 -12.13 12.48 -27.71
N GLN A 174 -12.83 11.34 -27.68
CA GLN A 174 -13.80 10.98 -28.71
C GLN A 174 -14.99 11.97 -28.77
N ALA A 175 -15.49 12.41 -27.62
CA ALA A 175 -16.57 13.41 -27.56
C ALA A 175 -16.12 14.78 -28.11
N VAL A 176 -14.89 15.20 -27.80
CA VAL A 176 -14.31 16.44 -28.35
C VAL A 176 -14.13 16.34 -29.86
N ALA A 177 -13.61 15.22 -30.37
CA ALA A 177 -13.44 15.00 -31.81
C ALA A 177 -14.77 15.03 -32.58
N ALA A 178 -15.83 14.44 -32.02
CA ALA A 178 -17.17 14.51 -32.60
C ALA A 178 -17.70 15.95 -32.64
N ASN A 179 -17.54 16.71 -31.55
CA ASN A 179 -17.98 18.11 -31.48
C ASN A 179 -17.17 19.03 -32.41
N GLN A 180 -15.88 18.79 -32.60
CA GLN A 180 -15.05 19.54 -33.54
C GLN A 180 -15.53 19.37 -34.98
N THR A 181 -15.96 18.16 -35.36
CA THR A 181 -16.48 17.90 -36.71
C THR A 181 -17.78 18.67 -36.96
N LEU A 182 -18.71 18.66 -35.99
CA LEU A 182 -19.96 19.42 -36.07
C LEU A 182 -19.69 20.93 -36.12
N ALA A 183 -18.73 21.42 -35.34
CA ALA A 183 -18.34 22.83 -35.36
C ALA A 183 -17.78 23.26 -36.74
N ILE A 184 -16.90 22.45 -37.34
CA ILE A 184 -16.33 22.72 -38.68
C ILE A 184 -17.44 22.72 -39.74
N VAL A 185 -18.34 21.72 -39.72
CA VAL A 185 -19.47 21.65 -40.65
C VAL A 185 -20.40 22.86 -40.47
N GLY A 186 -20.73 23.23 -39.23
CA GLY A 186 -21.56 24.39 -38.92
C GLY A 186 -20.95 25.71 -39.42
N ILE A 187 -19.65 25.91 -39.22
CA ILE A 187 -18.93 27.09 -39.75
C ILE A 187 -18.98 27.11 -41.28
N ALA A 188 -18.70 25.98 -41.95
CA ALA A 188 -18.71 25.90 -43.40
C ALA A 188 -20.09 26.24 -43.99
N VAL A 189 -21.16 25.68 -43.42
CA VAL A 189 -22.54 25.97 -43.83
C VAL A 189 -22.90 27.44 -43.57
N GLY A 190 -22.51 27.98 -42.42
CA GLY A 190 -22.75 29.39 -42.07
C GLY A 190 -22.10 30.37 -43.06
N VAL A 191 -20.83 30.14 -43.40
CA VAL A 191 -20.10 30.96 -44.40
C VAL A 191 -20.78 30.89 -45.76
N LEU A 192 -21.17 29.70 -46.21
CA LEU A 192 -21.85 29.52 -47.50
C LEU A 192 -23.19 30.28 -47.54
N GLY A 193 -23.96 30.23 -46.46
CA GLY A 193 -25.22 30.96 -46.33
C GLY A 193 -25.04 32.49 -46.42
N VAL A 194 -24.02 33.04 -45.76
CA VAL A 194 -23.72 34.49 -45.81
C VAL A 194 -23.34 34.92 -47.22
N LEU A 195 -22.52 34.14 -47.93
CA LEU A 195 -22.12 34.45 -49.31
C LEU A 195 -23.32 34.47 -50.26
N LEU A 196 -24.19 33.45 -50.18
CA LEU A 196 -25.39 33.37 -51.01
C LEU A 196 -26.39 34.49 -50.69
N GLY A 197 -26.60 34.81 -49.41
CA GLY A 197 -27.45 35.92 -48.99
C GLY A 197 -26.96 37.28 -49.49
N GLY A 198 -25.65 37.54 -49.41
CA GLY A 198 -25.02 38.74 -49.95
C GLY A 198 -25.21 38.89 -51.47
N LEU A 199 -25.01 37.79 -52.22
CA LEU A 199 -25.27 37.75 -53.67
C LEU A 199 -26.72 38.09 -54.03
N ALA A 200 -27.69 37.55 -53.28
CA ALA A 200 -29.11 37.82 -53.50
C ALA A 200 -29.48 39.30 -53.25
N LEU A 201 -28.93 39.91 -52.20
CA LEU A 201 -29.13 41.33 -51.89
C LEU A 201 -28.55 42.24 -52.98
N VAL A 202 -27.34 41.94 -53.47
CA VAL A 202 -26.71 42.69 -54.57
C VAL A 202 -27.52 42.56 -55.86
N ALA A 203 -28.02 41.36 -56.18
CA ALA A 203 -28.84 41.13 -57.36
C ALA A 203 -30.18 41.88 -57.30
N ARG A 204 -30.80 41.96 -56.12
CA ARG A 204 -32.05 42.71 -55.90
C ARG A 204 -31.84 44.22 -56.08
N GLY A 205 -30.81 44.79 -55.47
CA GLY A 205 -30.51 46.23 -55.61
C GLY A 205 -30.20 46.65 -57.04
N ARG A 206 -29.62 45.75 -57.86
CA ARG A 206 -29.40 46.00 -59.29
C ARG A 206 -30.70 46.00 -60.10
N ARG A 207 -31.66 45.14 -59.76
CA ARG A 207 -32.98 45.11 -60.41
C ARG A 207 -33.81 46.34 -60.09
N GLU A 208 -33.77 46.80 -58.84
CA GLU A 208 -34.47 48.03 -58.40
C GLU A 208 -33.91 49.27 -59.13
N ARG A 209 -32.58 49.39 -59.24
CA ARG A 209 -31.93 50.48 -60.01
C ARG A 209 -32.19 50.42 -61.52
N ALA A 210 -32.29 49.21 -62.09
CA ALA A 210 -32.66 49.04 -63.50
C ALA A 210 -34.13 49.41 -63.75
N ALA A 211 -35.02 49.21 -62.78
CA ALA A 211 -36.41 49.64 -62.85
C ALA A 211 -36.57 51.16 -62.73
N GLU A 212 -35.75 51.83 -61.90
CA GLU A 212 -35.75 53.29 -61.78
C GLU A 212 -35.28 54.00 -63.06
N GLN A 213 -34.35 53.42 -63.83
CA GLN A 213 -33.84 54.01 -65.08
C GLN A 213 -34.74 53.77 -66.31
N GLY A 214 -35.72 52.86 -66.23
CA GLY A 214 -36.65 52.56 -67.32
C GLY A 214 -37.93 53.42 -67.34
N GLY A 215 -38.15 54.27 -66.33
CA GLY A 215 -39.43 54.94 -66.06
C GLY A 215 -39.48 56.44 -66.35
N ALA A 216 -38.89 56.95 -67.44
CA ALA A 216 -39.08 58.34 -67.86
C ALA A 216 -40.01 58.42 -69.10
N PRO A 217 -41.19 59.07 -69.02
CA PRO A 217 -42.05 59.26 -70.18
C PRO A 217 -41.44 60.30 -71.13
N ARG A 218 -41.31 59.92 -72.40
CA ARG A 218 -40.89 60.80 -73.49
C ARG A 218 -42.05 61.77 -73.77
N ILE A 219 -41.95 63.01 -73.30
CA ILE A 219 -42.92 64.06 -73.63
C ILE A 219 -42.70 64.41 -75.10
N ALA A 220 -43.70 64.14 -75.94
CA ALA A 220 -43.72 64.52 -77.33
C ALA A 220 -44.07 66.01 -77.44
N GLU A 221 -43.17 66.82 -78.01
CA GLU A 221 -43.54 68.10 -78.61
C GLU A 221 -43.97 67.86 -80.06
N GLU A 222 -45.20 68.27 -80.37
CA GLU A 222 -45.86 68.26 -81.68
C GLU A 222 -45.53 69.57 -82.46
N PRO A 223 -45.48 69.57 -83.81
CA PRO A 223 -44.88 70.65 -84.59
C PRO A 223 -45.90 71.70 -85.04
N ARG A 224 -45.49 72.98 -85.17
CA ARG A 224 -46.12 73.99 -86.06
C ARG A 224 -45.13 75.06 -86.50
N GLY A 225 -45.08 75.32 -87.80
CA GLY A 225 -44.44 76.49 -88.42
C GLY A 225 -43.63 76.16 -89.64
#